data_AF-A0A848IM12-F1
#
_entry.id   AF-A0A848IM12-F1
#
_cell.length_a   1.000
_cell.length_b   1.000
_cell.length_c   1.000
_cell.angle_alpha   90.00
_cell.angle_beta   90.00
_cell.angle_gamma   90.00
#
_symmetry.space_group_name_H-M   'P 1'
#
loop_
_entity.id
_entity.type
_entity.pdbx_description
1 polymer ?
#
loop_
_entity_poly.entity_id
_entity_poly.type
_entity_poly.pdbx_seq_one_letter_code
_entity_poly.pdbx_strand_id
1 'polypeptide(L)'
;MRLLKIAMLAATLLPLASHATLGGAPSTGTSSSPTMLRATPQSAAASNTGAASTTSTAAYSVRESRNANGVTIREYVLPSNVVFAVTWEGPIRPDMTALLGSYFPNYVSAGESRARGTGPLIESNGDFRIESAGRLGHFFGVAYLPRLMPANVRPGDLK
;
A
#
# COMPACT_ATOMS: atom_id res chain seq x y z
N MET A 1 5.73 -59.25 -11.86
CA MET A 1 4.58 -58.39 -12.23
C MET A 1 4.32 -57.46 -11.06
N ARG A 2 4.69 -56.16 -11.18
CA ARG A 2 3.77 -54.98 -11.25
C ARG A 2 3.08 -54.67 -9.90
N LEU A 3 3.01 -53.47 -9.31
CA LEU A 3 3.40 -52.09 -9.62
C LEU A 3 3.33 -51.30 -8.28
N LEU A 4 4.18 -50.28 -8.15
CA LEU A 4 4.18 -49.24 -7.10
C LEU A 4 2.81 -48.53 -6.95
N LYS A 5 2.49 -48.08 -5.73
CA LYS A 5 1.67 -46.88 -5.51
C LYS A 5 2.30 -46.00 -4.42
N ILE A 6 3.12 -45.06 -4.87
CA ILE A 6 3.58 -43.92 -4.08
C ILE A 6 2.39 -42.96 -4.01
N ALA A 7 1.79 -42.81 -2.85
CA ALA A 7 0.82 -41.74 -2.59
C ALA A 7 1.61 -40.47 -2.27
N MET A 8 1.90 -39.71 -3.32
CA MET A 8 2.48 -38.37 -3.26
C MET A 8 1.42 -37.41 -2.71
N LEU A 9 1.50 -37.09 -1.42
CA LEU A 9 0.70 -36.03 -0.82
C LEU A 9 1.32 -34.69 -1.24
N ALA A 10 0.83 -34.14 -2.35
CA ALA A 10 1.23 -32.83 -2.84
C ALA A 10 0.72 -31.75 -1.87
N ALA A 11 1.60 -31.28 -0.98
CA ALA A 11 1.39 -30.07 -0.19
C ALA A 11 1.40 -28.88 -1.15
N THR A 12 0.22 -28.40 -1.54
CA THR A 12 0.09 -27.15 -2.29
C THR A 12 0.46 -26.00 -1.38
N LEU A 13 1.70 -25.51 -1.52
CA LEU A 13 2.16 -24.24 -0.98
C LEU A 13 1.31 -23.11 -1.58
N LEU A 14 0.27 -22.68 -0.88
CA LEU A 14 -0.39 -21.42 -1.20
C LEU A 14 0.63 -20.29 -0.94
N PRO A 15 0.89 -19.40 -1.91
CA PRO A 15 1.67 -18.20 -1.65
C PRO A 15 0.88 -17.34 -0.66
N LEU A 16 1.36 -17.23 0.58
CA LEU A 16 0.89 -16.18 1.47
C LEU A 16 1.26 -14.86 0.80
N ALA A 17 0.27 -14.17 0.25
CA ALA A 17 0.41 -12.78 -0.11
C ALA A 17 0.65 -12.00 1.19
N SER A 18 1.91 -11.93 1.62
CA SER A 18 2.32 -11.11 2.75
C SER A 18 2.33 -9.67 2.26
N HIS A 19 1.22 -8.98 2.53
CA HIS A 19 1.16 -7.54 2.34
C HIS A 19 2.04 -6.85 3.38
N ALA A 20 2.68 -5.75 2.97
CA ALA A 20 3.46 -4.91 3.86
C ALA A 20 2.53 -4.31 4.90
N THR A 21 2.86 -4.54 6.17
CA THR A 21 2.21 -3.84 7.25
C THR A 21 2.76 -2.43 7.35
N LEU A 22 1.89 -1.44 7.56
CA LEU A 22 2.31 -0.07 7.87
C LEU A 22 3.27 -0.07 9.07
N GLY A 23 4.45 0.53 8.91
CA GLY A 23 5.55 0.50 9.89
C GLY A 23 6.47 -0.73 9.80
N GLY A 24 6.21 -1.66 8.88
CA GLY A 24 7.04 -2.85 8.61
C GLY A 24 7.79 -2.79 7.29
N ALA A 25 8.36 -3.94 6.88
CA ALA A 25 9.06 -4.10 5.62
C ALA A 25 8.08 -4.14 4.41
N PRO A 26 8.49 -3.67 3.22
CA PRO A 26 7.63 -3.63 2.04
C PRO A 26 7.34 -5.03 1.46
N SER A 27 6.25 -5.15 0.69
CA SER A 27 5.76 -6.44 0.20
C SER A 27 6.77 -7.10 -0.75
N THR A 28 7.06 -8.39 -0.60
CA THR A 28 7.99 -9.12 -1.49
C THR A 28 7.29 -9.75 -2.70
N GLY A 29 6.06 -9.31 -3.02
CA GLY A 29 5.25 -9.87 -4.11
C GLY A 29 5.67 -9.42 -5.52
N THR A 30 5.73 -10.39 -6.43
CA THR A 30 6.11 -10.26 -7.85
C THR A 30 5.25 -9.25 -8.63
N SER A 31 5.94 -8.49 -9.49
CA SER A 31 5.44 -7.54 -10.50
C SER A 31 5.13 -6.12 -10.04
N SER A 32 6.15 -5.42 -9.53
CA SER A 32 6.13 -3.95 -9.49
C SER A 32 7.57 -3.46 -9.52
N SER A 33 8.04 -3.02 -10.69
CA SER A 33 9.21 -2.13 -10.73
C SER A 33 8.91 -0.94 -9.80
N PRO A 34 9.82 -0.51 -8.92
CA PRO A 34 9.59 0.68 -8.10
C PRO A 34 9.36 1.87 -9.04
N THR A 35 8.10 2.26 -9.23
CA THR A 35 7.76 3.50 -9.90
C THR A 35 8.14 4.60 -8.92
N MET A 36 9.35 5.13 -9.06
CA MET A 36 9.67 6.40 -8.44
C MET A 36 8.74 7.44 -9.04
N LEU A 37 7.67 7.81 -8.33
CA LEU A 37 6.74 8.85 -8.78
C LEU A 37 7.49 10.18 -8.81
N ARG A 38 7.94 10.55 -10.01
CA ARG A 38 8.51 11.85 -10.32
C ARG A 38 7.37 12.78 -10.70
N ALA A 39 7.02 13.71 -9.83
CA ALA A 39 6.12 14.80 -10.20
C ALA A 39 6.87 15.77 -11.12
N THR A 40 6.53 15.80 -12.42
CA THR A 40 6.95 16.86 -13.35
C THR A 40 5.74 17.74 -13.69
N PRO A 41 5.89 19.07 -13.79
CA PRO A 41 4.93 19.90 -14.50
C PRO A 41 4.98 19.56 -16.01
N GLN A 42 3.79 19.45 -16.59
CA GLN A 42 3.48 19.20 -18.00
C GLN A 42 4.47 19.87 -18.97
N SER A 43 5.20 19.09 -19.77
CA SER A 43 5.61 19.47 -21.12
C SER A 43 5.90 18.23 -21.96
N ALA A 44 5.47 18.33 -23.22
CA ALA A 44 5.23 17.23 -24.16
C ALA A 44 6.49 16.51 -24.67
N ALA A 45 6.22 15.39 -25.37
CA ALA A 45 7.06 14.63 -26.29
C ALA A 45 7.78 13.38 -25.75
N ALA A 46 7.16 12.24 -26.06
CA ALA A 46 7.69 11.05 -26.75
C ALA A 46 9.08 10.47 -26.41
N SER A 47 9.05 9.13 -26.30
CA SER A 47 10.07 8.16 -26.69
C SER A 47 11.07 7.66 -25.62
N ASN A 48 11.10 6.33 -25.53
CA ASN A 48 12.04 5.43 -24.89
C ASN A 48 13.46 5.99 -24.69
N THR A 49 14.01 5.81 -23.49
CA THR A 49 15.32 5.19 -23.19
C THR A 49 15.60 5.37 -21.70
N GLY A 50 16.07 4.30 -21.04
CA GLY A 50 16.53 4.37 -19.66
C GLY A 50 17.64 5.40 -19.51
N ALA A 51 17.36 6.48 -18.79
CA ALA A 51 18.34 7.45 -18.34
C ALA A 51 17.89 7.97 -16.98
N ALA A 52 18.48 7.40 -15.93
CA ALA A 52 18.38 7.88 -14.57
C ALA A 52 18.94 9.30 -14.50
N SER A 53 18.05 10.29 -14.53
CA SER A 53 18.39 11.70 -14.33
C SER A 53 18.29 12.02 -12.85
N THR A 54 19.41 11.85 -12.15
CA THR A 54 19.63 12.23 -10.74
C THR A 54 19.52 13.75 -10.58
N THR A 55 18.36 14.22 -10.13
CA THR A 55 18.25 15.57 -9.54
C THR A 55 17.13 15.56 -8.51
N SER A 56 17.53 15.78 -7.25
CA SER A 56 16.79 15.65 -5.98
C SER A 56 16.71 14.22 -5.42
N THR A 57 17.48 13.97 -4.36
CA THR A 57 17.47 12.73 -3.55
C THR A 57 16.06 12.47 -3.02
N ALA A 58 15.30 11.56 -3.65
CA ALA A 58 13.98 11.19 -3.17
C ALA A 58 14.10 10.58 -1.77
N ALA A 59 13.41 11.17 -0.79
CA ALA A 59 13.45 10.73 0.62
C ALA A 59 12.72 9.40 0.89
N TYR A 60 12.08 8.83 -0.13
CA TYR A 60 11.38 7.55 -0.09
C TYR A 60 11.18 7.00 -1.52
N SER A 61 10.86 5.71 -1.62
CA SER A 61 10.47 5.03 -2.85
C SER A 61 8.99 4.63 -2.79
N VAL A 62 8.32 4.53 -3.95
CA VAL A 62 6.92 4.08 -4.03
C VAL A 62 6.86 2.73 -4.73
N ARG A 63 6.12 1.80 -4.14
CA ARG A 63 5.86 0.48 -4.70
C ARG A 63 4.37 0.31 -4.91
N GLU A 64 3.96 0.16 -6.16
CA GLU A 64 2.55 0.00 -6.52
C GLU A 64 2.24 -1.46 -6.83
N SER A 65 1.36 -2.09 -6.07
CA SER A 65 0.87 -3.45 -6.32
C SER A 65 -0.62 -3.41 -6.66
N ARG A 66 -1.08 -4.36 -7.48
CA ARG A 66 -2.49 -4.52 -7.80
C ARG A 66 -2.94 -5.92 -7.45
N ASN A 67 -3.98 -6.02 -6.61
CA ASN A 67 -4.55 -7.31 -6.21
C ASN A 67 -5.47 -7.86 -7.30
N ALA A 68 -5.73 -9.18 -7.28
CA ALA A 68 -6.66 -9.87 -8.19
C ALA A 68 -8.07 -9.26 -8.17
N ASN A 69 -8.45 -8.65 -7.06
CA ASN A 69 -9.73 -7.95 -6.88
C ASN A 69 -9.77 -6.54 -7.52
N GLY A 70 -8.72 -6.13 -8.24
CA GLY A 70 -8.64 -4.84 -8.90
C GLY A 70 -8.29 -3.66 -8.00
N VAL A 71 -7.91 -3.92 -6.74
CA VAL A 71 -7.44 -2.89 -5.80
C VAL A 71 -5.97 -2.60 -6.05
N THR A 72 -5.65 -1.34 -6.31
CA THR A 72 -4.28 -0.81 -6.38
C THR A 72 -3.87 -0.34 -4.99
N ILE A 73 -2.71 -0.79 -4.53
CA ILE A 73 -2.10 -0.41 -3.24
C ILE A 73 -0.74 0.19 -3.55
N ARG A 74 -0.48 1.42 -3.11
CA ARG A 74 0.85 2.04 -3.20
C ARG A 74 1.45 2.12 -1.80
N GLU A 75 2.65 1.57 -1.67
CA GLU A 75 3.45 1.56 -0.45
C GLU A 75 4.56 2.60 -0.57
N TYR A 76 4.69 3.45 0.43
CA TYR A 76 5.70 4.49 0.50
C TYR A 76 6.80 4.08 1.48
N VAL A 77 7.98 3.79 0.95
CA VAL A 77 9.06 3.09 1.67
C VAL A 77 10.25 4.02 1.87
N LEU A 78 10.65 4.20 3.13
CA LEU A 78 11.85 4.93 3.50
C LEU A 78 13.13 4.15 3.11
N PRO A 79 14.28 4.81 2.97
CA PRO A 79 15.57 4.14 2.79
C PRO A 79 15.92 3.12 3.88
N SER A 80 15.34 3.26 5.07
CA SER A 80 15.42 2.29 6.17
C SER A 80 14.60 1.01 5.94
N ASN A 81 14.02 0.83 4.74
CA ASN A 81 13.16 -0.28 4.37
C ASN A 81 11.89 -0.38 5.22
N VAL A 82 11.35 0.78 5.64
CA VAL A 82 10.13 0.88 6.44
C VAL A 82 9.04 1.56 5.63
N VAL A 83 7.85 0.96 5.58
CA VAL A 83 6.66 1.57 4.97
C VAL A 83 6.08 2.61 5.92
N PHE A 84 6.21 3.90 5.59
CA PHE A 84 5.69 4.99 6.43
C PHE A 84 4.29 5.43 6.03
N ALA A 85 3.89 5.18 4.79
CA ALA A 85 2.55 5.46 4.29
C ALA A 85 2.10 4.41 3.27
N VAL A 86 0.80 4.22 3.18
CA VAL A 86 0.13 3.37 2.21
C VAL A 86 -1.10 4.09 1.68
N THR A 87 -1.32 4.03 0.37
CA THR A 87 -2.57 4.46 -0.26
C THR A 87 -3.19 3.28 -0.97
N TRP A 88 -4.52 3.29 -1.07
CA TRP A 88 -5.25 2.28 -1.82
C TRP A 88 -6.39 2.90 -2.60
N GLU A 89 -6.71 2.28 -3.72
CA GLU A 89 -7.85 2.63 -4.56
C GLU A 89 -8.36 1.37 -5.26
N GLY A 90 -9.67 1.14 -5.30
CA GLY A 90 -10.23 0.00 -6.00
C GLY A 90 -11.73 -0.14 -5.88
N PRO A 91 -12.31 -1.19 -6.50
CA PRO A 91 -13.75 -1.43 -6.47
C PRO A 91 -14.24 -1.92 -5.09
N ILE A 92 -13.33 -2.49 -4.30
CA ILE A 92 -13.58 -2.99 -2.95
C ILE A 92 -12.51 -2.45 -1.98
N ARG A 93 -12.82 -2.52 -0.69
CA ARG A 93 -11.83 -2.24 0.36
C ARG A 93 -10.78 -3.37 0.40
N PRO A 94 -9.47 -3.06 0.49
CA PRO A 94 -8.44 -4.08 0.68
C PRO A 94 -8.57 -4.73 2.06
N ASP A 95 -7.80 -5.81 2.28
CA ASP A 95 -7.65 -6.38 3.62
C ASP A 95 -6.91 -5.39 4.53
N MET A 96 -7.69 -4.61 5.28
CA MET A 96 -7.18 -3.59 6.22
C MET A 96 -6.37 -4.21 7.35
N THR A 97 -6.61 -5.48 7.69
CA THR A 97 -5.86 -6.20 8.72
C THR A 97 -4.42 -6.41 8.26
N ALA A 98 -4.25 -6.89 7.04
CA ALA A 98 -2.92 -7.10 6.44
C ALA A 98 -2.20 -5.77 6.16
N LEU A 99 -2.94 -4.75 5.69
CA LEU A 99 -2.37 -3.45 5.33
C LEU A 99 -1.91 -2.63 6.55
N LEU A 100 -2.70 -2.60 7.63
CA LEU A 100 -2.42 -1.79 8.81
C LEU A 100 -1.69 -2.55 9.92
N GLY A 101 -1.79 -3.88 9.94
CA GLY A 101 -1.26 -4.75 11.00
C GLY A 101 -1.57 -4.23 12.39
N SER A 102 -0.53 -3.84 13.15
CA SER A 102 -0.67 -3.35 14.53
C SER A 102 -1.58 -2.11 14.68
N TYR A 103 -1.78 -1.33 13.61
CA TYR A 103 -2.64 -0.15 13.62
C TYR A 103 -4.11 -0.46 13.31
N PHE A 104 -4.44 -1.70 12.92
CA PHE A 104 -5.81 -2.12 12.61
C PHE A 104 -6.82 -1.86 13.74
N PRO A 105 -6.50 -2.06 15.04
CA PRO A 105 -7.43 -1.73 16.13
C PRO A 105 -7.85 -0.26 16.14
N ASN A 106 -6.94 0.68 15.80
CA ASN A 106 -7.28 2.11 15.70
C ASN A 106 -8.28 2.39 14.57
N TYR A 107 -8.16 1.65 13.46
CA TYR A 107 -9.10 1.74 12.35
C TYR A 107 -10.50 1.23 12.73
N VAL A 108 -10.57 0.11 13.47
CA VAL A 108 -11.85 -0.42 13.96
C VAL A 108 -12.49 0.53 14.97
N SER A 109 -11.73 1.03 15.95
CA SER A 109 -12.24 1.97 16.95
C SER A 109 -12.76 3.25 16.31
N ALA A 110 -12.09 3.76 15.28
CA ALA A 110 -12.58 4.91 14.52
C ALA A 110 -13.92 4.64 13.82
N GLY A 111 -14.10 3.41 13.31
CA GLY A 111 -15.33 2.96 12.66
C GLY A 111 -16.50 2.81 13.64
N GLU A 112 -16.23 2.34 14.85
CA GLU A 112 -17.24 2.21 15.92
C GLU A 112 -17.63 3.55 16.53
N SER A 113 -16.65 4.45 16.70
CA SER A 113 -16.86 5.82 17.19
C SER A 113 -17.70 6.65 16.21
N ARG A 114 -17.72 6.25 14.94
CA ARG A 114 -18.54 6.88 13.90
C ARG A 114 -19.99 6.43 14.05
N ALA A 115 -20.81 7.28 14.67
CA ALA A 115 -22.27 7.19 14.54
C ALA A 115 -22.65 7.09 13.05
N ARG A 116 -23.39 6.04 12.68
CA ARG A 116 -23.68 5.60 11.30
C ARG A 116 -23.84 6.77 10.32
N GLY A 117 -22.85 6.96 9.44
CA GLY A 117 -22.87 8.03 8.43
C GLY A 117 -22.00 7.71 7.21
N THR A 118 -22.35 8.31 6.07
CA THR A 118 -21.77 8.03 4.74
C THR A 118 -20.48 8.81 4.43
N GLY A 119 -19.93 9.53 5.41
CA GLY A 119 -18.73 10.36 5.23
C GLY A 119 -17.42 9.56 5.39
N PRO A 120 -16.27 10.14 4.97
CA PRO A 120 -14.97 9.50 5.13
C PRO A 120 -14.70 9.13 6.60
N LEU A 121 -14.13 7.96 6.81
CA LEU A 121 -13.55 7.55 8.08
C LEU A 121 -12.21 8.26 8.23
N ILE A 122 -12.09 9.11 9.24
CA ILE A 122 -10.84 9.81 9.55
C ILE A 122 -10.49 9.50 10.99
N GLU A 123 -9.28 8.99 11.21
CA GLU A 123 -8.71 8.75 12.54
C GLU A 123 -7.33 9.37 12.61
N SER A 124 -7.00 9.92 13.78
CA SER A 124 -5.76 10.67 13.99
C SER A 124 -5.36 10.61 15.45
N ASN A 125 -4.68 9.53 15.82
CA ASN A 125 -3.84 9.45 17.00
C ASN A 125 -2.46 9.99 16.56
N GLY A 126 -1.77 10.86 17.32
CA GLY A 126 -0.53 11.53 16.86
C GLY A 126 0.56 10.64 16.21
N ASP A 127 0.44 9.33 16.40
CA ASP A 127 1.33 8.28 15.89
C ASP A 127 0.88 7.66 14.56
N PHE A 128 -0.42 7.75 14.25
CA PHE A 128 -1.09 7.10 13.14
C PHE A 128 -2.27 7.92 12.65
N ARG A 129 -2.28 8.20 11.35
CA ARG A 129 -3.41 8.82 10.66
C ARG A 129 -3.92 7.92 9.57
N ILE A 130 -5.23 7.79 9.48
CA ILE A 130 -5.92 7.13 8.38
C ILE A 130 -7.10 7.95 7.92
N GLU A 131 -7.27 8.02 6.61
CA GLU A 131 -8.43 8.54 5.95
C GLU A 131 -8.91 7.49 4.95
N SER A 132 -10.12 6.98 5.14
CA SER A 132 -10.72 5.98 4.27
C SER A 132 -12.09 6.44 3.84
N ALA A 133 -12.30 6.53 2.53
CA ALA A 133 -13.55 6.96 1.96
C ALA A 133 -13.99 5.97 0.87
N GLY A 134 -15.23 6.09 0.44
CA GLY A 134 -15.69 5.34 -0.70
C GLY A 134 -17.19 5.20 -0.78
N ARG A 135 -17.61 4.75 -1.96
CA ARG A 135 -18.97 4.33 -2.26
C ARG A 135 -18.90 2.92 -2.84
N LEU A 136 -20.06 2.30 -3.04
CA LEU A 136 -20.15 0.99 -3.67
C LEU A 136 -19.42 1.02 -5.03
N GLY A 137 -18.42 0.15 -5.21
CA GLY A 137 -17.62 0.06 -6.44
C GLY A 137 -16.47 1.06 -6.57
N HIS A 138 -16.22 1.94 -5.60
CA HIS A 138 -15.04 2.81 -5.57
C HIS A 138 -14.67 3.20 -4.13
N PHE A 139 -13.67 2.51 -3.59
CA PHE A 139 -13.07 2.76 -2.29
C PHE A 139 -11.66 3.28 -2.46
N PHE A 140 -11.30 4.25 -1.63
CA PHE A 140 -9.96 4.80 -1.61
C PHE A 140 -9.58 5.24 -0.20
N GLY A 141 -8.29 5.43 0.02
CA GLY A 141 -7.82 5.93 1.29
C GLY A 141 -6.32 6.01 1.38
N VAL A 142 -5.88 6.60 2.46
CA VAL A 142 -4.49 6.78 2.83
C VAL A 142 -4.32 6.49 4.30
N ALA A 143 -3.23 5.81 4.66
CA ALA A 143 -2.79 5.66 6.02
C ALA A 143 -1.30 5.99 6.10
N TYR A 144 -0.90 6.77 7.10
CA TYR A 144 0.49 7.16 7.27
C TYR A 144 0.85 7.35 8.74
N LEU A 145 2.14 7.29 9.02
CA LEU A 145 2.74 7.50 10.33
C LEU A 145 3.37 8.89 10.37
N PRO A 146 2.74 9.88 11.05
CA PRO A 146 3.25 11.25 11.08
C PRO A 146 4.70 11.35 11.57
N ARG A 147 5.11 10.49 12.50
CA ARG A 147 6.48 10.44 13.04
C ARG A 147 7.53 9.95 12.04
N LEU A 148 7.13 9.19 11.03
CA LEU A 148 8.02 8.64 10.00
C LEU A 148 7.90 9.41 8.66
N MET A 149 7.07 10.44 8.62
CA MET A 149 6.90 11.26 7.42
C MET A 149 8.17 12.10 7.19
N PRO A 150 8.80 12.03 6.00
CA PRO A 150 9.94 12.89 5.70
C PRO A 150 9.57 14.37 5.80
N ALA A 151 10.48 15.21 6.29
CA ALA A 151 10.22 16.62 6.58
C ALA A 151 9.74 17.45 5.37
N ASN A 152 10.03 16.98 4.15
CA ASN A 152 9.66 17.62 2.88
C ASN A 152 8.41 17.00 2.22
N VAL A 153 7.72 16.07 2.88
CA VAL A 153 6.55 15.38 2.34
C VAL A 153 5.31 15.85 3.09
N ARG A 154 4.29 16.27 2.35
CA ARG A 154 2.99 16.62 2.90
C ARG A 154 2.00 15.48 2.68
N PRO A 155 0.96 15.33 3.53
CA PRO A 155 -0.07 14.31 3.31
C PRO A 155 -0.73 14.37 1.93
N GLY A 156 -0.85 15.57 1.33
CA GLY A 156 -1.39 15.75 -0.02
C GLY A 156 -0.48 15.28 -1.16
N ASP A 157 0.77 14.91 -0.89
CA ASP A 157 1.68 14.32 -1.87
C ASP A 157 1.48 12.80 -2.00
N LEU A 158 0.76 12.19 -1.05
CA LEU A 158 0.36 10.79 -1.09
C LEU A 158 -0.87 10.66 -2.02
N LYS A 159 -0.81 9.77 -3.00
CA LYS A 159 -1.81 9.59 -4.07
C LYS A 159 -2.15 8.13 -4.26
#